data_AF-A0A0J7KYQ0-F1
#
_entry.id   AF-A0A0J7KYQ0-F1
#
_cell.length_a   1.000
_cell.length_b   1.000
_cell.length_c   1.000
_cell.angle_alpha   90.00
_cell.angle_beta   90.00
_cell.angle_gamma   90.00
#
_symmetry.space_group_name_H-M   'P 1'
#
loop_
_entity.id
_entity.type
_entity.pdbx_description
1 polymer ?
#
loop_
_entity_poly.entity_id
_entity_poly.type
_entity_poly.pdbx_seq_one_letter_code
_entity_poly.pdbx_strand_id
1 'polypeptide(L)' 'MHADIGASVLGRPAGGRTRKSLQPTDPPIFDVTNLLINETATQLALWGNLGIALMELPKRWGKDAVYEDGKEVILCT' A
#
# COMPACT_ATOMS: atom_id res chain seq x y z
N MET A 1 6.41 -19.25 -2.14
CA MET A 1 6.13 -18.38 -3.29
C MET A 1 5.78 -17.02 -2.71
N HIS A 2 6.70 -16.06 -2.76
CA HIS A 2 6.47 -14.71 -2.21
C HIS A 2 5.69 -13.90 -3.25
N ALA A 3 4.46 -13.52 -2.93
CA ALA A 3 3.70 -12.59 -3.76
C ALA A 3 4.17 -11.17 -3.42
N ASP A 4 5.04 -10.60 -4.25
CA ASP A 4 5.37 -9.17 -4.22
C ASP A 4 4.15 -8.41 -4.76
N ILE A 5 3.24 -8.00 -3.86
CA ILE A 5 2.15 -7.08 -4.23
C ILE A 5 2.79 -5.70 -4.39
N GLY A 6 3.31 -5.43 -5.59
CA GLY A 6 3.93 -4.16 -5.96
C GLY A 6 2.94 -3.00 -6.08
N ALA A 7 2.09 -2.76 -5.06
CA ALA A 7 1.22 -1.60 -4.99
C ALA A 7 2.05 -0.35 -4.75
N SER A 8 2.30 0.43 -5.81
CA SER A 8 3.02 1.71 -5.71
C SER A 8 2.06 2.80 -5.31
N VAL A 9 2.01 3.13 -4.02
CA VAL A 9 1.29 4.32 -3.56
C VAL A 9 2.14 5.54 -3.86
N LEU A 10 1.70 6.35 -4.84
CA LEU A 10 2.36 7.59 -5.23
C LEU A 10 2.32 8.59 -4.06
N GLY A 11 3.43 8.72 -3.35
CA GLY A 11 3.74 9.91 -2.57
C GLY A 11 4.39 10.93 -3.48
N ARG A 12 3.90 12.18 -3.50
CA ARG A 12 4.57 13.30 -4.15
C ARG A 12 5.33 14.12 -3.10
N PRO A 13 6.67 14.03 -3.02
CA PRO A 13 7.50 15.13 -2.58
C PRO A 13 8.09 15.86 -3.80
N ALA A 14 8.50 17.11 -3.57
CA ALA A 14 9.13 17.95 -4.58
C ALA A 14 10.47 17.34 -5.03
N GLY A 15 10.53 16.84 -6.28
CA GLY A 15 11.76 16.38 -6.92
C GLY A 15 11.99 14.86 -6.86
N GLY A 16 11.41 14.13 -7.81
CA GLY A 16 11.67 12.70 -8.03
C GLY A 16 10.53 11.76 -7.60
N ARG A 17 10.21 10.76 -8.43
CA ARG A 17 9.21 9.72 -8.10
C ARG A 17 9.84 8.67 -7.19
N THR A 18 9.59 8.75 -5.89
CA THR A 18 10.00 7.70 -4.95
C THR A 18 8.93 6.60 -4.90
N ARG A 19 9.23 5.43 -5.48
CA ARG A 19 8.35 4.25 -5.39
C ARG A 19 8.57 3.58 -4.04
N LYS A 20 7.48 3.23 -3.35
CA LYS A 20 7.53 2.45 -2.09
C LYS A 20 6.75 1.15 -2.25
N SER A 21 7.18 0.10 -1.53
CA SER A 21 6.52 -1.20 -1.51
C SER A 21 5.66 -1.32 -0.25
N LEU A 22 4.40 -1.71 -0.43
CA LEU A 22 3.49 -2.04 0.67
C LEU A 22 3.43 -3.56 0.81
N GLN A 23 3.68 -4.07 2.01
CA GLN A 23 3.62 -5.51 2.28
C GLN A 23 2.49 -5.81 3.25
N PRO A 24 1.46 -6.57 2.83
CA PRO A 24 0.46 -7.09 3.75
C PRO A 24 1.09 -8.01 4.78
N THR A 25 0.71 -7.86 6.05
CA THR A 25 1.05 -8.84 7.09
C THR A 25 0.27 -10.14 6.94
N ASP A 26 -0.94 -10.06 6.38
CA ASP A 26 -1.77 -11.20 6.01
C ASP A 26 -2.17 -11.08 4.52
N PRO A 27 -1.37 -11.65 3.59
CA PRO A 27 -1.61 -11.48 2.17
C PRO A 27 -2.87 -12.25 1.71
N PRO A 28 -3.65 -11.69 0.77
CA PRO A 28 -4.81 -12.38 0.23
C PRO A 28 -4.44 -13.75 -0.36
N ILE A 29 -5.23 -14.78 -0.05
CA ILE A 29 -5.07 -16.14 -0.60
C ILE A 29 -5.63 -16.31 -2.03
N PHE A 30 -5.79 -15.20 -2.74
CA PHE A 30 -6.35 -15.15 -4.09
C PHE A 30 -5.60 -14.15 -4.97
N ASP A 31 -5.69 -14.35 -6.29
CA ASP A 31 -5.11 -13.44 -7.27
C ASP A 31 -5.81 -12.08 -7.22
N VAL A 32 -5.06 -11.04 -6.85
CA VAL A 32 -5.53 -9.66 -6.84
C VAL A 32 -5.38 -9.09 -8.24
N THR A 33 -6.49 -8.70 -8.86
CA THR A 33 -6.50 -8.09 -10.20
C THR A 33 -6.75 -6.60 -10.18
N ASN A 34 -7.30 -6.08 -9.07
CA ASN A 34 -7.68 -4.69 -8.93
C ASN A 34 -7.33 -4.16 -7.53
N LEU A 35 -7.12 -2.84 -7.46
CA LEU A 35 -6.85 -2.13 -6.21
C LEU A 35 -7.46 -0.73 -6.22
N LEU A 36 -7.87 -0.25 -5.05
CA LEU A 36 -8.39 1.09 -4.84
C LEU A 36 -7.97 1.62 -3.47
N ILE A 37 -7.50 2.86 -3.42
CA ILE A 37 -7.23 3.58 -2.16
C ILE A 37 -8.41 4.50 -1.90
N ASN A 38 -8.86 4.57 -0.65
CA ASN A 38 -9.93 5.50 -0.27
C ASN A 38 -9.48 6.97 -0.35
N GLU A 39 -10.43 7.90 -0.36
CA GLU A 39 -10.14 9.33 -0.50
C GLU A 39 -9.19 9.88 0.59
N THR A 40 -9.27 9.32 1.80
CA THR A 40 -8.43 9.73 2.94
C THR A 40 -7.05 9.04 2.96
N ALA A 41 -6.75 8.16 2.01
CA ALA A 41 -5.52 7.38 1.91
C ALA A 41 -5.16 6.57 3.19
N THR A 42 -6.18 6.09 3.90
CA THR A 42 -6.06 5.26 5.11
C THR A 42 -6.36 3.79 4.86
N GLN A 43 -7.05 3.46 3.77
CA GLN A 43 -7.46 2.09 3.47
C GLN A 43 -7.19 1.75 2.00
N LEU A 44 -6.81 0.49 1.78
CA LEU A 44 -6.59 -0.10 0.46
C LEU A 44 -7.51 -1.31 0.30
N ALA A 45 -8.41 -1.24 -0.67
CA ALA A 45 -9.20 -2.38 -1.12
C ALA A 45 -8.44 -3.11 -2.23
N LEU A 46 -8.30 -4.41 -2.07
CA LEU A 46 -7.75 -5.35 -3.06
C LEU A 46 -8.85 -6.33 -3.44
N TRP A 47 -9.05 -6.58 -4.74
CA TRP A 47 -10.02 -7.59 -5.14
C TRP A 47 -9.63 -8.31 -6.42
N GLY A 48 -10.17 -9.51 -6.54
CA GLY A 48 -10.07 -10.35 -7.73
C GLY A 48 -11.31 -11.23 -7.86
N ASN A 49 -11.24 -12.20 -8.77
CA ASN A 49 -12.39 -13.07 -9.06
C ASN A 49 -12.85 -13.92 -7.87
N LEU A 50 -11.97 -14.17 -6.90
CA LEU A 50 -12.22 -15.08 -5.78
C LEU A 50 -12.46 -14.37 -4.44
N GLY A 51 -12.36 -13.04 -4.38
CA GLY A 51 -12.55 -12.33 -3.12
C GLY A 51 -12.17 -10.86 -3.11
N ILE A 52 -12.41 -10.25 -1.94
CA ILE A 52 -12.05 -8.89 -1.60
C ILE A 52 -11.29 -8.94 -0.27
N ALA A 53 -10.21 -8.18 -0.17
CA ALA A 53 -9.45 -7.95 1.05
C ALA A 53 -9.34 -6.44 1.28
N LEU A 54 -9.48 -6.03 2.54
CA LEU A 54 -9.28 -4.64 2.95
C LEU A 54 -8.04 -4.59 3.83
N MET A 55 -7.17 -3.63 3.56
CA MET A 55 -5.95 -3.40 4.32
C MET A 55 -5.90 -1.96 4.82
N GLU A 56 -5.41 -1.77 6.03
CA GLU A 56 -5.13 -0.46 6.60
C GLU A 56 -3.74 0.00 6.17
N LEU A 57 -3.69 1.23 5.64
CA LEU A 57 -2.44 1.91 5.35
C LEU A 57 -1.94 2.55 6.65
N PRO A 58 -0.66 2.40 7.00
CA PRO A 58 -0.11 3.03 8.19
C PRO A 58 -0.22 4.55 8.11
N LYS A 59 -0.26 5.21 9.26
CA LYS A 59 -0.38 6.67 9.28
C LYS A 59 0.83 7.32 8.63
N ARG A 60 0.56 8.28 7.73
CA ARG A 60 1.57 9.20 7.20
C ARG A 60 1.96 10.17 8.30
N TRP A 61 3.25 10.38 8.50
CA TRP A 61 3.78 11.33 9.48
C TRP A 61 4.93 12.14 8.85
N GLY A 62 5.27 13.29 9.44
CA GLY A 62 6.39 14.11 9.00
C GLY A 62 6.07 15.11 7.89
N LYS A 63 7.07 15.93 7.54
CA LYS A 63 6.93 17.16 6.73
C LYS A 63 6.46 16.90 5.29
N ASP A 64 6.74 15.71 4.75
CA ASP A 64 6.38 15.30 3.39
C ASP A 64 5.27 14.22 3.36
N ALA A 65 4.58 14.00 4.47
CA ALA A 65 3.54 12.97 4.63
C ALA A 65 4.02 11.57 4.22
N VAL A 66 5.23 11.21 4.65
CA VAL A 66 5.84 9.93 4.32
C VAL A 66 5.35 8.87 5.29
N TYR A 67 5.06 7.67 4.78
CA TYR A 67 4.80 6.52 5.63
C TYR A 67 6.04 6.13 6.42
N GLU A 68 5.85 5.87 7.71
CA GLU A 68 6.89 5.38 8.65
C GLU A 68 8.26 6.07 8.50
N ASP A 69 8.27 7.40 8.45
CA ASP A 69 9.50 8.20 8.41
C ASP A 69 10.47 7.85 7.26
N GLY A 70 9.95 7.40 6.12
CA GLY A 70 10.81 7.20 4.96
C GLY A 70 11.22 5.76 4.68
N LYS A 71 10.84 4.76 5.48
CA LYS A 71 11.16 3.35 5.20
C LYS A 71 10.78 2.92 3.78
N GLU A 72 11.61 2.05 3.18
CA GLU A 72 11.40 1.51 1.83
C GLU A 72 10.28 0.46 1.78
N VAL A 73 10.19 -0.35 2.84
CA VAL A 73 9.14 -1.36 3.04
C VAL A 73 8.22 -0.89 4.15
N ILE A 74 6.93 -0.86 3.86
CA ILE A 74 5.88 -0.44 4.77
C ILE A 74 4.98 -1.64 5.02
N LEU A 75 4.83 -2.02 6.29
CA LEU A 75 3.93 -3.09 6.67
C LEU A 75 2.51 -2.55 6.75
N CYS A 76 1.56 -3.30 6.18
CA CYS A 76 0.15 -2.96 6.20
C CYS A 76 -0.61 -4.09 6.88
N THR A 77 -1.44 -3.72 7.85
CA THR A 77 -2.29 -4.63 8.63
C THR A 77 -3.68 -4.73 8.05
#